data_AF-A0A6J6NSN4-F1
#
_entry.id   AF-A0A6J6NSN4-F1
#
_cell.length_a   1.000
_cell.length_b   1.000
_cell.length_c   1.000
_cell.angle_alpha   90.00
_cell.angle_beta   90.00
_cell.angle_gamma   90.00
#
_symmetry.space_group_name_H-M   'P 1'
#
loop_
_entity.id
_entity.type
_entity.pdbx_description
1 polymer ?
#
loop_
_entity_poly.entity_id
_entity_poly.type
_entity_poly.pdbx_seq_one_letter_code
_entity_poly.pdbx_strand_id
1 'polypeptide(L)' 'MAVAPLDIPAKEAFLKLKEIQAGFTAVFKDAKYLSAGMSGDYEMAISYGATHLRIGSSILGNR' A
#
# COMPACT_ATOMS: atom_id res chain seq x y z
N MET A 1 1.85 -7.99 -0.52
CA MET A 1 0.74 -7.03 -0.66
C MET A 1 0.42 -6.51 0.72
N ALA A 2 0.39 -5.19 0.91
CA ALA A 2 0.01 -4.58 2.19
C ALA A 2 -1.35 -3.88 2.08
N VAL A 3 -2.19 -4.07 3.10
CA VAL A 3 -3.56 -3.54 3.18
C VAL A 3 -3.71 -2.86 4.53
N ALA A 4 -4.37 -1.71 4.59
CA ALA A 4 -4.64 -1.06 5.87
C ALA A 4 -5.59 -1.93 6.71
N PRO A 5 -5.30 -2.15 8.00
CA PRO A 5 -6.24 -2.80 8.92
C PRO A 5 -7.53 -1.99 9.07
N LEU A 6 -8.66 -2.64 9.39
CA LEU A 6 -9.95 -1.97 9.54
C LEU A 6 -10.00 -1.00 10.73
N ASP A 7 -9.36 -1.36 11.83
CA ASP A 7 -9.45 -0.63 13.10
C ASP A 7 -8.33 0.41 13.29
N ILE A 8 -7.47 0.59 12.28
CA ILE A 8 -6.32 1.49 12.34
C ILE A 8 -6.43 2.49 11.18
N PRO A 9 -6.19 3.80 11.41
CA PRO A 9 -6.16 4.77 10.32
C PRO A 9 -5.16 4.35 9.24
N ALA A 10 -5.61 4.30 7.98
CA ALA A 10 -4.78 3.86 6.86
C ALA A 10 -3.44 4.61 6.78
N LYS A 11 -3.44 5.90 7.15
CA LYS A 11 -2.24 6.73 7.24
C LYS A 11 -1.16 6.13 8.15
N GLU A 12 -1.54 5.64 9.33
CA GLU A 12 -0.60 5.05 10.29
C GLU A 12 -0.04 3.72 9.77
N ALA A 13 -0.91 2.88 9.19
CA ALA A 13 -0.50 1.63 8.57
C ALA A 13 0.48 1.85 7.41
N PHE A 14 0.22 2.80 6.52
CA PHE A 14 1.07 3.09 5.38
C PHE A 14 2.35 3.86 5.75
N LEU A 15 2.34 4.66 6.81
CA LEU A 15 3.58 5.23 7.38
C LEU A 15 4.53 4.12 7.82
N LYS A 16 4.02 3.15 8.60
CA LYS A 16 4.79 2.00 9.04
C LYS A 16 5.28 1.14 7.87
N LEU A 17 4.45 0.97 6.84
CA LEU A 17 4.85 0.27 5.62
C LEU A 17 6.01 0.97 4.91
N LYS A 18 6.00 2.30 4.85
CA LYS A 18 7.08 3.09 4.23
C LYS A 18 8.40 2.92 4.98
N GLU A 19 8.37 2.90 6.31
CA GLU A 19 9.56 2.62 7.13
C GLU A 19 10.13 1.22 6.84
N ILE A 20 9.27 0.22 6.77
CA ILE A 20 9.65 -1.16 6.42
C ILE A 20 10.24 -1.20 5.00
N GLN A 21 9.61 -0.53 4.03
CA GLN A 21 10.08 -0.50 2.64
C GLN A 21 11.45 0.20 2.53
N ALA A 22 11.69 1.26 3.29
CA ALA A 22 12.99 1.92 3.31
C ALA A 22 14.10 0.99 3.81
N GLY A 23 13.85 0.25 4.90
CA GLY A 23 14.78 -0.77 5.38
C GLY A 23 14.98 -1.91 4.39
N PHE A 24 13.90 -2.37 3.76
CA PHE A 24 13.94 -3.46 2.78
C PHE A 24 14.75 -3.07 1.54
N THR A 25 14.52 -1.88 0.97
CA THR A 25 15.22 -1.43 -0.25
C THR A 25 16.67 -1.04 -0.01
N ALA A 26 17.04 -0.69 1.22
CA ALA A 26 18.45 -0.51 1.60
C ALA A 26 19.25 -1.83 1.45
N VAL A 27 18.63 -2.97 1.72
CA VAL A 27 19.24 -4.31 1.60
C VAL A 27 19.07 -4.86 0.18
N PHE A 28 17.87 -4.74 -0.39
CA PHE A 28 17.52 -5.28 -1.71
C PHE A 28 17.34 -4.16 -2.72
N LYS A 29 18.46 -3.66 -3.25
CA LYS A 29 18.48 -2.47 -4.13
C LYS A 29 17.68 -2.63 -5.43
N ASP A 30 17.49 -3.86 -5.91
CA ASP A 30 16.73 -4.15 -7.13
C ASP A 30 15.21 -4.27 -6.88
N ALA A 31 14.75 -4.15 -5.63
CA ALA A 31 13.33 -4.19 -5.31
C ALA A 31 12.64 -2.87 -5.67
N LYS A 32 12.07 -2.82 -6.88
CA LYS A 32 11.43 -1.62 -7.46
C LYS A 32 9.92 -1.53 -7.17
N TYR A 33 9.32 -2.60 -6.67
CA TYR A 33 7.87 -2.71 -6.59
C TYR A 33 7.36 -2.74 -5.15
N LEU A 34 6.35 -1.93 -4.85
CA LEU A 34 5.60 -1.97 -3.61
C LEU A 34 4.12 -2.19 -3.94
N SER A 35 3.64 -3.41 -3.69
CA SER A 35 2.23 -3.74 -3.83
C SER A 35 1.49 -3.41 -2.54
N ALA A 36 0.68 -2.35 -2.58
CA ALA A 36 -0.11 -1.87 -1.44
C ALA A 36 -1.34 -1.10 -1.93
N GLY A 37 -2.41 -1.09 -1.13
CA GLY A 37 -3.64 -0.35 -1.44
C GLY A 37 -4.70 -1.10 -2.25
N MET A 38 -5.94 -0.92 -1.83
CA MET A 38 -7.19 -1.45 -2.36
C MET A 38 -8.19 -0.32 -2.63
N SER A 39 -9.38 -0.68 -3.10
CA SER A 39 -10.48 0.22 -3.45
C SER A 39 -10.74 1.38 -2.48
N GLY A 40 -10.58 1.18 -1.16
CA GLY A 40 -10.89 2.17 -0.14
C GLY A 40 -9.71 2.99 0.39
N ASP A 41 -8.48 2.64 0.04
CA ASP A 41 -7.28 3.21 0.66
C ASP A 41 -6.12 3.47 -0.33
N TYR A 42 -6.36 3.31 -1.64
CA TYR A 42 -5.34 3.40 -2.67
C TYR A 42 -4.67 4.76 -2.79
N GLU A 43 -5.40 5.86 -2.60
CA GLU A 43 -4.83 7.22 -2.66
C GLU A 43 -3.79 7.42 -1.55
N MET A 44 -4.11 6.93 -0.35
CA MET A 44 -3.18 6.92 0.77
C MET A 44 -1.98 6.04 0.44
N ALA A 45 -2.21 4.82 -0.06
CA ALA A 45 -1.12 3.92 -0.45
C ALA A 45 -0.16 4.56 -1.48
N ILE A 46 -0.68 5.26 -2.49
CA ILE A 46 0.13 6.01 -3.47
C ILE A 46 0.98 7.07 -2.77
N SER A 47 0.38 7.87 -1.87
CA SER A 47 1.11 8.93 -1.14
C SER A 47 2.27 8.40 -0.28
N TYR A 48 2.22 7.12 0.10
CA TYR A 48 3.25 6.42 0.85
C TYR A 48 4.17 5.53 0.00
N GLY A 49 4.07 5.58 -1.33
CA GLY A 49 5.04 4.96 -2.25
C GLY A 49 4.58 3.65 -2.89
N ALA A 50 3.30 3.30 -2.84
CA ALA A 50 2.79 2.15 -3.57
C ALA A 50 3.00 2.33 -5.08
N THR A 51 3.53 1.29 -5.73
CA THR A 51 3.70 1.27 -7.19
C THR A 51 2.76 0.29 -7.88
N HIS A 52 2.12 -0.60 -7.13
CA HIS A 52 1.17 -1.58 -7.62
C HIS A 52 -0.07 -1.66 -6.72
N LEU A 53 -1.21 -1.23 -7.25
CA LEU A 53 -2.50 -1.22 -6.56
C LEU A 53 -3.32 -2.48 -6.92
N ARG A 54 -4.26 -2.86 -6.06
CA ARG A 54 -5.20 -3.96 -6.32
C ARG A 54 -6.64 -3.48 -6.11
N ILE A 55 -7.27 -2.99 -7.16
CA ILE A 55 -8.60 -2.36 -7.10
C ILE A 55 -9.65 -3.30 -7.69
N GLY A 56 -10.68 -3.60 -6.90
CA GLY A 56 -11.78 -4.48 -7.29
C GLY A 56 -13.09 -3.71 -7.36
N SER A 57 -13.74 -3.52 -6.21
CA SER A 57 -15.05 -2.90 -6.09
C SER A 57 -15.17 -1.50 -6.70
N SER A 58 -14.13 -0.66 -6.64
CA SER A 58 -14.19 0.67 -7.28
C SER A 58 -14.18 0.61 -8.81
N ILE A 59 -13.75 -0.51 -9.41
CA ILE A 59 -13.77 -0.71 -10.87
C ILE A 59 -14.98 -1.53 -11.30
N LEU A 60 -15.28 -2.62 -10.59
CA LEU A 60 -16.26 -3.62 -10.99
C LEU A 60 -17.62 -3.48 -10.27
N GLY A 61 -17.73 -2.56 -9.32
CA GLY A 61 -18.89 -2.44 -8.43
C GLY A 61 -18.91 -3.49 -7.31
N ASN A 62 -19.91 -3.38 -6.44
CA ASN A 62 -20.23 -4.43 -5.47
C ASN A 62 -21.03 -5.54 -6.15
N ARG A 63 -20.71 -6.79 -5.84
CA ARG A 63 -21.44 -7.98 -6.28
C ARG A 63 -22.12 -8.62 -5.09
#